data_AF-A0A2V6LLP8-F1
#
_entry.id   AF-A0A2V6LLP8-F1
#
_cell.length_a   1.000
_cell.length_b   1.000
_cell.length_c   1.000
_cell.angle_alpha   90.00
_cell.angle_beta   90.00
_cell.angle_gamma   90.00
#
_symmetry.space_group_name_H-M   'P 1'
#
loop_
_entity.id
_entity.type
_entity.pdbx_description
1 polymer ?
#
loop_
_entity_poly.entity_id
_entity_poly.type
_entity_poly.pdbx_seq_one_letter_code
_entity_poly.pdbx_strand_id
1 'polypeptide(L)'
;MLRAHTLQETDLETMKELINTIVQKTGISQEDAQKTVQVVLGFLKTKMPAPVAAQLDSFLSGSGRPQETGDFLKSKVEGGVLAGKS
;
A
#
# COMPACT_ATOMS: atom_id res chain seq x y z
N MET A 1 4.08 -26.45 6.43
CA MET A 1 3.14 -25.35 6.18
C MET A 1 3.46 -24.20 7.14
N LEU A 2 4.43 -23.35 6.81
CA LEU A 2 5.02 -22.43 7.78
C LEU A 2 4.81 -20.97 7.34
N ARG A 3 4.01 -20.24 8.14
CA ARG A 3 3.95 -18.78 8.32
C ARG A 3 3.64 -17.90 7.09
N ALA A 4 2.34 -17.80 6.76
CA ALA A 4 1.80 -16.76 5.87
C ALA A 4 1.03 -15.64 6.62
N HIS A 5 1.15 -15.53 7.95
CA HIS A 5 0.31 -14.63 8.77
C HIS A 5 0.98 -13.36 9.30
N THR A 6 2.27 -13.12 9.06
CA THR A 6 2.99 -11.98 9.67
C THR A 6 2.97 -10.68 8.86
N LEU A 7 2.13 -10.57 7.82
CA LEU A 7 2.10 -9.39 6.93
C LEU A 7 0.94 -8.42 7.21
N GLN A 8 0.08 -8.71 8.20
CA GLN A 8 -1.09 -7.87 8.52
C GLN A 8 -1.00 -7.16 9.87
N GLU A 9 -0.15 -7.60 10.79
CA GLU A 9 -0.02 -6.97 12.12
C GLU A 9 0.80 -5.66 12.05
N THR A 10 1.85 -5.61 11.22
CA THR A 10 2.75 -4.45 11.10
C THR A 10 2.09 -3.21 10.50
N ASP A 11 1.08 -3.38 9.65
CA ASP A 11 0.38 -2.29 8.94
C ASP A 11 -0.49 -1.47 9.90
N LEU A 12 -1.25 -2.17 10.74
CA LEU A 12 -2.09 -1.58 11.77
C LEU A 12 -1.24 -0.89 12.85
N GLU A 13 -0.08 -1.44 13.16
CA GLU A 13 0.87 -0.84 14.11
C GLU A 13 1.50 0.44 13.56
N THR A 14 1.92 0.45 12.29
CA THR A 14 2.53 1.63 11.66
C THR A 14 1.56 2.81 11.60
N MET A 15 0.29 2.55 11.23
CA MET A 15 -0.75 3.59 11.22
C MET A 15 -1.07 4.10 12.63
N LYS A 16 -1.18 3.21 13.62
CA LYS A 16 -1.39 3.60 15.01
C LYS A 16 -0.25 4.45 15.55
N GLU A 17 1.00 4.09 15.27
CA GLU A 17 2.17 4.83 15.72
C GLU A 17 2.23 6.23 15.10
N LEU A 18 1.87 6.37 13.82
CA LEU A 18 1.76 7.67 13.17
C LEU A 18 0.68 8.54 13.82
N ILE A 19 -0.51 7.98 14.04
CA ILE A 19 -1.62 8.67 14.70
C ILE A 19 -1.22 9.11 16.11
N ASN A 20 -0.64 8.21 16.90
CA ASN A 20 -0.14 8.50 18.25
C ASN A 20 0.89 9.62 18.24
N THR A 21 1.82 9.60 17.29
CA THR A 21 2.84 10.65 17.16
C THR A 21 2.18 12.01 16.92
N ILE A 22 1.18 12.09 16.04
CA ILE A 22 0.46 13.33 15.76
C ILE A 22 -0.28 13.82 17.01
N VAL A 23 -1.01 12.93 17.70
CA VAL A 23 -1.71 13.25 18.96
C VAL A 23 -0.73 13.79 19.99
N GLN A 24 0.39 13.11 20.20
CA GLN A 24 1.42 13.51 21.17
C GLN A 24 2.09 14.85 20.83
N LYS A 25 2.29 15.15 19.55
CA LYS A 25 2.99 16.36 19.10
C LYS A 25 2.08 17.58 18.95
N THR A 26 0.80 17.37 18.68
CA THR A 26 -0.15 18.46 18.37
C THR A 26 -1.23 18.64 19.45
N GLY A 27 -1.43 17.64 20.31
CA GLY A 27 -2.47 17.66 21.34
C GLY A 27 -3.89 17.44 20.83
N ILE A 28 -4.07 17.09 19.54
CA ILE A 28 -5.40 16.85 18.96
C ILE A 28 -5.93 15.46 19.34
N SER A 29 -7.25 15.27 19.23
CA SER A 29 -7.89 13.97 19.46
C SER A 29 -7.47 12.94 18.41
N GLN A 30 -7.49 11.66 18.79
CA GLN A 30 -7.12 10.55 17.90
C GLN A 30 -7.93 10.53 16.60
N GLU A 31 -9.22 10.86 16.68
CA GLU A 31 -10.10 10.96 15.52
C GLU A 31 -9.63 12.06 14.54
N ASP A 32 -9.24 13.23 15.05
CA ASP A 32 -8.74 14.33 14.22
C ASP A 32 -7.34 14.05 13.68
N ALA A 33 -6.51 13.33 14.42
CA ALA A 33 -5.22 12.82 13.93
C ALA A 33 -5.41 11.86 12.75
N GLN A 34 -6.39 10.94 12.82
CA GLN A 34 -6.73 10.05 11.70
C GLN A 34 -7.18 10.85 10.47
N LYS A 35 -8.08 11.82 10.64
CA LYS A 35 -8.52 12.71 9.56
C LYS A 35 -7.34 13.49 8.96
N THR A 36 -6.41 13.94 9.79
CA THR A 36 -5.22 14.66 9.35
C THR A 36 -4.34 13.79 8.46
N VAL A 37 -4.07 12.54 8.84
CA VAL A 37 -3.32 11.59 8.00
C VAL A 37 -4.00 11.39 6.65
N GLN A 38 -5.32 11.20 6.63
CA GLN A 38 -6.11 11.07 5.39
C GLN A 38 -5.99 12.30 4.48
N VAL A 39 -6.07 13.51 5.05
CA VAL A 39 -5.92 14.77 4.31
C VAL A 39 -4.52 14.91 3.71
N VAL A 40 -3.48 14.59 4.49
CA VAL A 40 -2.08 14.63 4.02
C VAL A 40 -1.85 13.61 2.92
N LEU A 41 -2.35 12.38 3.07
CA LEU A 41 -2.29 11.35 2.04
C LEU A 41 -3.00 11.79 0.76
N GLY A 42 -4.20 12.37 0.88
CA GLY A 42 -4.93 12.95 -0.25
C GLY A 42 -4.13 14.05 -0.95
N PHE A 43 -3.54 14.97 -0.18
CA PHE A 43 -2.70 16.02 -0.73
C PHE A 43 -1.46 15.48 -1.46
N LEU A 44 -0.74 14.53 -0.86
CA LEU A 44 0.42 13.89 -1.49
C LEU A 44 0.04 13.15 -2.77
N LYS A 45 -1.10 12.44 -2.79
CA LYS A 45 -1.62 11.79 -4.00
C LYS A 45 -1.91 12.79 -5.12
N THR A 46 -2.37 14.01 -4.80
CA THR A 46 -2.60 15.06 -5.81
C THR A 46 -1.32 15.73 -6.32
N LYS A 47 -0.26 15.74 -5.50
CA LYS A 47 1.03 16.39 -5.83
C LYS A 47 2.05 15.44 -6.44
N MET A 48 1.89 14.14 -6.23
CA MET A 48 2.78 13.13 -6.79
C MET A 48 2.27 12.60 -8.14
N PRO A 49 3.15 12.35 -9.12
CA PRO A 49 2.78 11.69 -10.37
C PRO A 49 2.17 10.32 -10.09
N ALA A 50 1.19 9.92 -10.91
CA ALA A 50 0.48 8.64 -10.84
C ALA A 50 1.34 7.40 -10.46
N PRO A 51 2.57 7.20 -10.99
CA PRO A 51 3.41 6.06 -10.60
C PRO A 51 3.83 6.00 -9.12
N VAL A 52 3.91 7.15 -8.42
CA VAL A 52 4.30 7.19 -7.00
C VAL A 52 3.08 7.06 -6.09
N ALA A 53 1.94 7.66 -6.49
CA ALA A 53 0.68 7.50 -5.78
C ALA A 53 0.23 6.03 -5.72
N ALA A 54 0.44 5.28 -6.81
CA ALA A 54 0.15 3.85 -6.86
C ALA A 54 1.03 3.02 -5.91
N GLN A 55 2.32 3.36 -5.76
CA GLN A 55 3.23 2.67 -4.84
C GLN A 55 2.90 2.97 -3.38
N LEU A 56 2.55 4.22 -3.06
CA LEU A 56 2.05 4.59 -1.74
C LEU A 56 0.76 3.86 -1.40
N ASP A 57 -0.18 3.80 -2.34
CA ASP A 57 -1.44 3.07 -2.14
C ASP A 57 -1.16 1.59 -1.86
N SER A 58 -0.30 0.93 -2.65
CA SER A 58 0.11 -0.46 -2.41
C SER A 58 0.82 -0.67 -1.07
N PHE A 59 1.59 0.32 -0.60
CA PHE A 59 2.25 0.25 0.71
C PHE A 59 1.26 0.41 1.86
N LEU A 60 0.27 1.30 1.71
CA LEU A 60 -0.74 1.63 2.72
C LEU A 60 -1.93 0.68 2.77
N SER A 61 -2.23 -0.01 1.68
CA SER A 61 -3.29 -1.01 1.59
C SER A 61 -2.80 -2.42 1.98
N GLY A 62 -1.50 -2.58 2.24
CA GLY A 62 -0.86 -3.89 2.37
C GLY A 62 -0.94 -4.74 1.09
N SER A 63 -1.41 -4.21 -0.04
CA SER A 63 -1.44 -4.92 -1.34
C SER A 63 -0.11 -4.84 -2.09
N GLY A 64 0.95 -4.34 -1.45
CA GLY A 64 2.35 -4.59 -1.78
C GLY A 64 2.79 -6.05 -1.61
N ARG A 65 1.88 -7.03 -1.79
CA ARG A 65 2.30 -8.39 -2.08
C ARG A 65 2.80 -8.42 -3.53
N PRO A 66 4.00 -8.94 -3.81
CA PRO A 66 4.48 -9.24 -5.17
C PRO A 66 3.60 -10.21 -5.98
N GLN A 67 2.43 -10.60 -5.48
CA GLN A 67 1.57 -11.64 -6.03
C GLN A 67 0.80 -11.17 -7.28
N GLU A 68 0.26 -9.95 -7.30
CA GLU A 68 -0.59 -9.50 -8.42
C GLU A 68 0.20 -9.03 -9.64
N THR A 69 1.39 -8.44 -9.43
CA THR A 69 2.32 -8.15 -10.52
C THR A 69 2.93 -9.45 -11.09
N GLY A 70 3.19 -10.45 -10.24
CA GLY A 70 3.68 -11.76 -10.69
C GLY A 70 2.66 -12.53 -11.53
N ASP A 71 1.37 -12.46 -11.18
CA ASP A 71 0.30 -13.17 -11.90
C ASP A 71 -0.04 -12.52 -13.25
N PHE A 72 -0.05 -11.18 -13.34
CA PHE A 72 -0.22 -10.46 -14.60
C PHE A 72 0.96 -10.67 -15.56
N LEU A 73 2.19 -10.70 -15.05
CA LEU A 73 3.38 -11.00 -15.85
C LEU A 73 3.39 -12.47 -16.29
N LYS A 74 3.03 -13.41 -15.41
CA LYS A 74 2.93 -14.83 -15.75
C LYS A 74 1.84 -15.10 -16.79
N SER A 75 0.66 -14.50 -16.65
CA SER A 75 -0.43 -14.61 -17.63
C SER A 75 -0.03 -14.08 -19.02
N LYS A 76 0.75 -13.00 -19.09
CA LYS A 76 1.25 -12.44 -20.36
C LYS A 76 2.36 -13.28 -21.01
N VAL A 77 3.16 -13.97 -20.21
CA VAL A 77 4.25 -14.85 -20.69
C VAL A 77 3.69 -16.22 -21.13
N GLU A 78 2.66 -16.73 -20.45
CA GLU A 78 1.99 -18.00 -20.81
C GLU A 78 1.08 -17.86 -22.04
N GLY A 79 0.46 -16.70 -22.27
CA GLY A 79 -0.36 -16.44 -23.47
C GLY A 79 0.41 -16.07 -24.75
N GLY A 80 1.69 -15.68 -24.63
CA GLY A 80 2.51 -15.20 -25.75
C GLY A 80 3.34 -16.26 -26.48
N VAL A 81 3.47 -17.48 -25.93
CA VAL A 81 4.35 -18.56 -26.44
C VAL A 81 3.58 -19.63 -27.26
N LEU A 82 2.37 -19.33 -27.73
CA LEU A 82 1.56 -20.27 -28.53
C LEU A 82 1.28 -19.81 -29.97
N ALA A 83 1.75 -18.62 -30.38
CA ALA A 83 1.47 -18.03 -31.69
C ALA A 83 2.65 -18.00 -32.66
N GLY A 84 3.72 -18.75 -32.39
CA GLY A 84 4.95 -18.66 -33.15
C GLY A 84 5.67 -20.00 -33.30
N LYS A 85 5.10 -20.91 -34.08
CA LYS A 85 5.84 -21.75 -35.04
C LYS A 85 4.90 -22.60 -35.88
N SER A 86 5.01 -22.36 -37.18
CA SER A 86 4.65 -23.25 -38.29
C SER A 86 5.27 -24.63 -38.17
#